data_AF-A0A9D6VSK8-F1
#
_entry.id   AF-A0A9D6VSK8-F1
#
_cell.length_a   1.000
_cell.length_b   1.000
_cell.length_c   1.000
_cell.angle_alpha   90.00
_cell.angle_beta   90.00
_cell.angle_gamma   90.00
#
_symmetry.space_group_name_H-M   'P 1'
#
loop_
_entity.id
_entity.type
_entity.pdbx_description
1 polymer ?
#
loop_
_entity_poly.entity_id
_entity_poly.type
_entity_poly.pdbx_seq_one_letter_code
_entity_poly.pdbx_strand_id
1 'polypeptide(L)' 'MDEWPEDMPIPLDHPLVPEPIRRAVLDLWKPGDNLHRVETDTVLEWWLLDAEGTLIEAFWLE' A
#
# COMPACT_ATOMS: atom_id res chain seq x y z
N MET A 1 2.63 -10.82 -15.81
CA MET A 1 3.23 -9.53 -15.42
C MET A 1 2.13 -8.84 -14.65
N ASP A 2 2.03 -9.16 -13.37
CA ASP A 2 1.02 -8.60 -12.46
C ASP A 2 1.54 -7.24 -11.95
N GLU A 3 1.71 -6.31 -12.88
CA GLU A 3 2.18 -4.96 -12.58
C GLU A 3 0.95 -4.09 -12.29
N TRP A 4 0.57 -4.01 -11.02
CA TRP A 4 -0.39 -3.00 -10.59
C TRP A 4 0.29 -1.62 -10.67
N PRO A 5 -0.30 -0.63 -11.36
CA PRO A 5 0.32 0.67 -11.53
C PRO A 5 0.45 1.41 -10.19
N GLU A 6 1.61 2.00 -9.93
CA GLU A 6 1.88 2.78 -8.71
C GLU A 6 0.96 4.00 -8.55
N ASP A 7 0.45 4.51 -9.67
CA ASP A 7 -0.48 5.64 -9.73
C ASP A 7 -1.92 5.26 -9.31
N MET A 8 -2.24 3.96 -9.21
CA MET A 8 -3.56 3.51 -8.76
C MET A 8 -3.55 2.96 -7.35
N PRO A 9 -4.51 3.38 -6.50
CA PRO A 9 -4.67 2.77 -5.21
C PRO A 9 -5.08 1.31 -5.36
N ILE A 10 -4.35 0.43 -4.70
CA ILE A 10 -4.61 -1.00 -4.63
C ILE A 10 -5.53 -1.30 -3.44
N PRO A 11 -6.63 -2.04 -3.63
CA PRO A 11 -7.49 -2.44 -2.52
C PRO A 11 -6.73 -3.30 -1.50
N LEU A 12 -6.97 -3.10 -0.20
CA LEU A 12 -6.33 -3.90 0.85
C LEU A 12 -6.63 -5.40 0.76
N ASP A 13 -7.78 -5.75 0.19
CA ASP A 13 -8.20 -7.14 -0.01
C ASP A 13 -7.61 -7.76 -1.29
N HIS A 14 -6.83 -6.98 -2.06
CA HIS A 14 -6.27 -7.45 -3.33
C HIS A 14 -5.21 -8.54 -3.08
N PRO A 15 -5.18 -9.63 -3.88
CA PRO A 15 -4.25 -10.75 -3.70
C PRO A 15 -2.76 -10.38 -3.83
N LEU A 16 -2.45 -9.22 -4.41
CA LEU A 16 -1.07 -8.71 -4.49
C LEU A 16 -0.58 -8.11 -3.17
N VAL A 17 -1.47 -7.72 -2.26
CA VAL A 17 -1.09 -7.18 -0.95
C VAL A 17 -0.72 -8.35 -0.02
N PRO A 18 0.53 -8.45 0.44
CA PRO A 18 0.93 -9.50 1.36
C PRO A 18 0.13 -9.40 2.66
N GLU A 19 -0.22 -10.54 3.26
CA GLU A 19 -0.89 -10.59 4.58
C GLU A 19 -0.22 -9.71 5.66
N PRO A 20 1.12 -9.72 5.84
CA PRO A 20 1.77 -8.84 6.81
C PRO A 20 1.56 -7.34 6.52
N ILE A 21 1.67 -6.92 5.25
CA ILE A 21 1.42 -5.53 4.85
C ILE A 21 -0.03 -5.17 5.09
N ARG A 22 -0.96 -6.01 4.62
CA ARG A 22 -2.39 -5.81 4.81
C ARG A 22 -2.72 -5.66 6.29
N ARG A 23 -2.15 -6.47 7.17
CA ARG A 23 -2.41 -6.41 8.60
C ARG A 23 -1.85 -5.13 9.23
N ALA A 24 -0.66 -4.70 8.83
CA ALA A 24 -0.06 -3.45 9.32
C ALA A 24 -0.86 -2.23 8.84
N VAL A 25 -1.25 -2.23 7.56
CA VAL A 25 -2.11 -1.19 6.99
C VAL A 25 -3.47 -1.16 7.68
N LEU A 26 -4.11 -2.31 7.91
CA LEU A 26 -5.41 -2.40 8.60
C LEU A 26 -5.40 -1.85 10.03
N ASP A 27 -4.26 -1.81 10.69
CA ASP A 27 -4.14 -1.22 12.04
C ASP A 27 -4.26 0.31 12.01
N LEU A 28 -3.78 0.93 10.92
CA LEU A 28 -3.82 2.39 10.70
C LEU A 28 -4.97 2.85 9.80
N TRP A 29 -5.49 1.97 8.95
CA TRP A 29 -6.41 2.29 7.87
C TRP A 29 -7.74 2.82 8.38
N LYS A 30 -8.18 3.93 7.76
CA LYS A 30 -9.45 4.59 7.97
C LYS A 30 -10.24 4.67 6.67
N PRO A 31 -11.57 4.78 6.74
CA PRO A 31 -12.38 5.04 5.57
C PRO A 31 -11.96 6.36 4.89
N GLY A 32 -11.40 6.25 3.69
CA GLY A 32 -10.84 7.37 2.93
C GLY A 32 -9.37 7.18 2.58
N ASP A 33 -8.66 6.30 3.29
CA ASP A 33 -7.26 6.02 3.05
C ASP A 33 -7.06 5.09 1.86
N ASN A 34 -6.01 5.36 1.10
CA ASN A 34 -5.65 4.69 -0.13
C ASN A 34 -4.27 4.04 0.01
N LEU A 35 -4.17 2.75 -0.30
CA LEU A 35 -2.88 2.07 -0.32
C LEU A 35 -2.31 2.12 -1.74
N HIS A 36 -1.08 2.59 -1.89
CA HIS A 36 -0.35 2.57 -3.16
C HIS A 36 0.80 1.58 -3.08
N ARG A 37 1.05 0.90 -4.20
CA ARG A 37 2.18 -0.02 -4.34
C ARG A 37 3.29 0.72 -5.10
N VAL A 38 4.44 0.95 -4.47
CA VAL A 38 5.57 1.66 -5.06
C VAL A 38 6.75 0.70 -5.15
N GLU A 39 7.17 0.37 -6.36
CA GLU A 39 8.33 -0.49 -6.58
C GLU A 39 9.59 0.36 -6.65
N THR A 40 10.55 0.12 -5.76
CA THR A 40 11.86 0.78 -5.78
C THR A 40 12.91 -0.16 -6.38
N ASP A 41 14.10 0.35 -6.69
CA ASP A 41 15.23 -0.45 -7.17
C ASP A 41 15.62 -1.63 -6.25
N THR A 42 15.20 -1.61 -4.98
CA THR A 42 15.65 -2.58 -3.98
C THR A 42 14.53 -3.37 -3.32
N VAL A 43 13.38 -2.73 -3.07
CA VAL A 43 12.25 -3.33 -2.35
C VAL A 43 10.91 -2.85 -2.87
N LEU A 44 9.87 -3.62 -2.56
CA LEU A 44 8.50 -3.21 -2.80
C LEU A 44 7.94 -2.48 -1.57
N GLU A 45 7.62 -1.21 -1.75
CA GLU A 45 7.02 -0.36 -0.74
C GLU A 45 5.50 -0.26 -0.94
N TRP A 46 4.82 -0.04 0.18
CA TRP A 46 3.37 0.06 0.27
C TRP A 46 3.04 1.32 1.03
N TRP A 47 2.61 2.35 0.32
CA TRP A 47 2.40 3.68 0.85
C TRP A 47 0.93 3.86 1.19
N LEU A 48 0.62 3.97 2.49
CA LEU A 48 -0.72 4.31 2.95
C LEU A 48 -0.86 5.83 2.89
N LEU A 49 -1.73 6.31 2.01
CA LEU A 49 -2.06 7.72 1.85
C LEU A 49 -3.43 8.01 2.48
N ASP A 50 -3.60 9.20 3.04
CA ASP A 50 -4.91 9.66 3.52
C ASP A 50 -5.80 10.12 2.34
N ALA A 51 -7.04 10.54 2.64
CA ALA A 51 -7.99 11.05 1.64
C ALA A 51 -7.50 12.30 0.86
N GLU A 52 -6.59 13.08 1.44
CA GLU A 52 -5.93 14.23 0.83
C GLU A 52 -4.67 13.85 0.03
N GLY A 53 -4.28 12.57 0.06
CA GLY A 53 -3.09 12.06 -0.63
C GLY A 53 -1.79 12.26 0.15
N THR A 54 -1.84 12.57 1.45
CA THR A 54 -0.66 12.66 2.31
C THR A 54 -0.23 11.28 2.75
N LEU A 55 1.07 10.99 2.67
CA LEU A 55 1.63 9.76 3.20
C LEU A 55 1.42 9.69 4.72
N ILE A 56 0.66 8.70 5.17
CA ILE A 56 0.47 8.35 6.57
C ILE A 56 1.65 7.48 7.02
N GLU A 57 1.91 6.39 6.31
CA GLU A 57 2.95 5.41 6.66
C GLU A 57 3.36 4.60 5.42
N ALA A 58 4.64 4.21 5.34
CA ALA A 58 5.14 3.31 4.32
C ALA A 58 5.52 1.95 4.92
N PHE A 59 5.12 0.86 4.27
CA PHE A 59 5.42 -0.50 4.68
C PHE A 59 6.23 -1.22 3.61
N TRP A 60 7.15 -2.08 4.01
CA TRP A 60 7.91 -2.93 3.10
C TRP A 60 8.15 -4.28 3.78
N LEU A 61 8.48 -5.29 2.96
CA LEU A 61 8.97 -6.57 3.47
C LEU A 61 10.49 -6.56 3.37
N GLU A 62 11.17 -6.80 4.49
CA GLU A 62 12.61 -7.07 4.53
C GLU A 62 12.96 -8.45 3.96
#